data_AF-A0A7X9I4M6-F1
#
_entry.id   AF-A0A7X9I4M6-F1
#
_cell.length_a   1.000
_cell.length_b   1.000
_cell.length_c   1.000
_cell.angle_alpha   90.00
_cell.angle_beta   90.00
_cell.angle_gamma   90.00
#
_symmetry.space_group_name_H-M   'P 1'
#
loop_
_entity.id
_entity.type
_entity.pdbx_description
1 polymer ?
#
loop_
_entity_poly.entity_id
_entity_poly.type
_entity_poly.pdbx_seq_one_letter_code
_entity_poly.pdbx_strand_id
1 'polypeptide(L)'
;MLVVRVPDSYINERTYIVQTLMGYLWNLDVEILAENRRDVLIEDPSTYDNKKLHISDILFQFPENQWLKAESLPQPPLKRWNVDIELRGIPLIDYQLPVIYGIESMLESGHSSYLVEDENCLFLGLDIFGSAFFMLTRYEEYVKPDRDMHGRFPAAASLAFQEVFLDRPIINESIEIL
;
A
#
# COMPACT_ATOMS: atom_id res chain seq x y z
N MET A 1 10.36 0.59 19.85
CA MET A 1 10.17 -0.51 18.89
C MET A 1 8.70 -0.50 18.52
N LEU A 2 8.39 -0.26 17.25
CA LEU A 2 7.01 -0.30 16.77
C LEU A 2 6.59 -1.76 16.62
N VAL A 3 5.32 -2.05 16.91
CA VAL A 3 4.72 -3.37 16.65
C VAL A 3 3.84 -3.25 15.42
N VAL A 4 4.12 -4.08 14.42
CA VAL A 4 3.34 -4.18 13.19
C VAL A 4 2.64 -5.54 13.17
N ARG A 5 1.33 -5.52 13.38
CA ARG A 5 0.48 -6.71 13.34
C ARG A 5 -0.04 -6.91 11.94
N VAL A 6 0.15 -8.09 11.39
CA VAL A 6 -0.23 -8.46 10.03
C VAL A 6 -1.12 -9.71 10.02
N PRO A 7 -1.93 -9.92 8.96
CA PRO A 7 -2.59 -11.20 8.73
C PRO A 7 -1.60 -12.37 8.69
N ASP A 8 -2.06 -13.56 9.06
CA ASP A 8 -1.25 -14.79 9.12
C ASP A 8 -1.01 -15.47 7.76
N SER A 9 -1.65 -15.00 6.69
CA SER A 9 -1.36 -15.38 5.31
C SER A 9 -0.11 -14.65 4.77
N TYR A 10 0.53 -15.16 3.70
CA TYR A 10 1.67 -14.54 2.99
C TYR A 10 2.69 -13.83 3.91
N ILE A 11 3.07 -14.50 5.01
CA ILE A 11 3.88 -13.88 6.06
C ILE A 11 5.27 -13.50 5.57
N ASN A 12 5.84 -14.24 4.61
CA ASN A 12 7.15 -13.96 4.05
C ASN A 12 7.12 -12.67 3.22
N GLU A 13 6.10 -12.51 2.40
CA GLU A 13 5.89 -11.33 1.55
C GLU A 13 5.63 -10.09 2.40
N ARG A 14 4.77 -10.20 3.42
CA ARG A 14 4.51 -9.10 4.37
C ARG A 14 5.74 -8.75 5.19
N THR A 15 6.47 -9.74 5.69
CA THR A 15 7.72 -9.52 6.42
C THR A 15 8.73 -8.78 5.54
N TYR A 16 8.92 -9.23 4.29
CA TYR A 16 9.80 -8.57 3.34
C TYR A 16 9.42 -7.11 3.14
N ILE A 17 8.15 -6.82 2.86
CA ILE A 17 7.77 -5.44 2.51
C ILE A 17 7.76 -4.52 3.73
N VAL A 18 7.29 -4.98 4.89
CA VAL A 18 7.34 -4.19 6.14
C VAL A 18 8.79 -3.88 6.51
N GLN A 19 9.69 -4.87 6.47
CA GLN A 19 11.11 -4.65 6.75
C GLN A 19 11.77 -3.73 5.71
N THR A 20 11.38 -3.82 4.44
CA THR A 20 11.91 -2.94 3.39
C THR A 20 11.49 -1.49 3.62
N LEU A 21 10.20 -1.23 3.85
CA LEU A 21 9.71 0.15 4.01
C LEU A 21 10.10 0.74 5.36
N MET A 22 9.78 0.05 6.45
CA MET A 22 9.95 0.60 7.79
C MET A 22 11.37 0.35 8.33
N GLY A 23 11.88 -0.87 8.18
CA GLY A 23 13.20 -1.24 8.69
C GLY A 23 14.35 -0.65 7.89
N TYR A 24 14.28 -0.68 6.55
CA TYR A 24 15.38 -0.24 5.69
C TYR A 24 15.24 1.22 5.22
N LEU A 25 14.10 1.63 4.66
CA LEU A 25 13.95 3.00 4.14
C LEU A 25 13.82 4.05 5.26
N TRP A 26 13.09 3.74 6.33
CA TRP A 26 12.95 4.63 7.48
C TRP A 26 13.90 4.36 8.64
N ASN A 27 14.62 3.23 8.62
CA ASN A 27 15.53 2.85 9.71
C ASN A 27 14.82 2.78 11.08
N LEU A 28 13.59 2.25 11.10
CA LEU A 28 12.81 2.01 12.32
C LEU A 28 13.07 0.61 12.87
N ASP A 29 12.99 0.49 14.20
CA ASP A 29 13.01 -0.80 14.88
C ASP A 29 11.58 -1.34 14.99
N VAL A 30 11.32 -2.47 14.31
CA VAL A 30 9.97 -2.99 14.06
C VAL A 30 9.87 -4.47 14.42
N GLU A 31 8.94 -4.81 15.30
CA GLU A 31 8.53 -6.18 15.60
C GLU A 31 7.29 -6.53 14.76
N ILE A 32 7.36 -7.63 14.00
CA ILE A 32 6.24 -8.09 13.17
C ILE A 32 5.55 -9.26 13.86
N LEU A 33 4.24 -9.13 14.09
CA LEU A 33 3.42 -10.16 14.72
C LEU A 33 2.31 -10.61 13.76
N ALA A 34 2.27 -11.91 13.46
CA ALA A 34 1.20 -12.50 12.66
C ALA A 34 0.01 -12.89 13.56
N GLU A 35 -1.21 -12.54 13.16
CA GLU A 35 -2.43 -12.89 13.87
C GLU A 35 -3.65 -12.95 12.92
N ASN A 36 -4.78 -13.44 13.41
CA ASN A 36 -6.02 -13.52 12.63
C ASN A 36 -6.67 -12.13 12.49
N ARG A 37 -6.36 -11.45 11.39
CA ARG A 37 -6.84 -10.10 11.04
C ARG A 37 -6.91 -9.91 9.52
N ARG A 38 -7.44 -8.78 9.06
CA ARG A 38 -7.65 -8.49 7.62
C ARG A 38 -7.00 -7.19 7.13
N ASP A 39 -6.23 -6.57 7.99
CA ASP A 39 -5.60 -5.26 7.84
C ASP A 39 -4.22 -5.30 8.50
N VAL A 40 -3.39 -4.30 8.26
CA VAL A 40 -2.15 -4.09 9.01
C VAL A 40 -2.39 -3.08 10.12
N LEU A 41 -1.99 -3.39 11.35
CA LEU A 41 -2.02 -2.45 12.47
C LEU A 41 -0.61 -2.11 12.91
N ILE A 42 -0.35 -0.81 13.01
CA ILE A 42 0.87 -0.26 13.59
C ILE A 42 0.51 0.36 14.94
N GLU A 43 1.25 -0.03 15.97
CA GLU A 43 1.14 0.53 17.31
C GLU A 43 2.53 0.77 17.90
N ASP A 44 2.65 1.77 18.77
CA ASP A 44 3.84 1.99 19.60
C ASP A 44 3.50 1.64 21.06
N PRO A 45 3.91 0.46 21.56
CA PRO A 45 3.64 0.07 22.94
C PRO A 45 4.29 0.98 24.00
N SER A 46 5.20 1.88 23.61
CA SER A 46 5.88 2.79 24.52
C SER A 46 5.11 4.08 24.79
N THR A 47 4.06 4.38 24.02
CA THR A 47 3.26 5.60 24.22
C THR A 47 2.10 5.38 25.18
N TYR A 48 1.75 6.43 25.92
CA TYR A 48 0.63 6.40 26.88
C TYR A 48 -0.74 6.66 26.22
N ASP A 49 -0.74 7.20 24.99
CA ASP A 49 -1.97 7.56 24.27
C ASP A 49 -2.61 6.38 23.52
N ASN A 50 -1.93 5.23 23.42
CA ASN A 50 -2.42 3.98 22.81
C ASN A 50 -3.00 4.22 21.40
N LYS A 51 -2.40 5.16 20.66
CA LYS A 51 -2.80 5.45 19.28
C LYS A 51 -2.50 4.28 18.37
N LYS A 52 -3.44 4.00 17.46
CA LYS A 52 -3.39 2.89 16.53
C LYS A 52 -3.57 3.38 15.11
N LEU A 53 -2.74 2.88 14.21
CA LEU A 53 -2.89 3.10 12.78
C LEU A 53 -3.25 1.79 12.11
N HIS A 54 -4.47 1.71 11.60
CA HIS A 54 -4.96 0.62 10.78
C HIS A 54 -4.76 0.97 9.30
N ILE A 55 -4.22 0.05 8.52
CA ILE A 55 -3.89 0.22 7.11
C ILE A 55 -4.54 -0.92 6.35
N SER A 56 -5.18 -0.62 5.23
CA SER A 56 -5.80 -1.65 4.40
C SER A 56 -4.77 -2.65 3.91
N ASP A 57 -5.17 -3.92 3.81
CA ASP A 57 -4.37 -5.00 3.28
C ASP A 57 -5.23 -5.71 2.23
N ILE A 58 -4.90 -5.54 0.95
CA ILE A 58 -5.77 -5.91 -0.18
C ILE A 58 -5.06 -6.91 -1.08
N LEU A 59 -3.85 -6.61 -1.55
CA LEU A 59 -3.12 -7.50 -2.46
C LEU A 59 -2.94 -8.89 -1.83
N PHE A 60 -2.56 -8.93 -0.57
CA PHE A 60 -2.29 -10.18 0.12
C PHE A 60 -3.55 -10.86 0.70
N GLN A 61 -4.75 -10.35 0.40
CA GLN A 61 -6.02 -11.02 0.69
C GLN A 61 -6.49 -11.90 -0.47
N PHE A 62 -5.88 -11.80 -1.65
CA PHE A 62 -6.20 -12.70 -2.76
C PHE A 62 -5.85 -14.15 -2.38
N PRO A 63 -6.76 -15.11 -2.60
CA PRO A 63 -6.49 -16.52 -2.31
C PRO A 63 -5.39 -17.08 -3.23
N GLU A 64 -4.71 -18.14 -2.81
CA GLU A 64 -3.57 -18.72 -3.54
C GLU A 64 -3.90 -19.07 -5.00
N ASN A 65 -5.14 -19.46 -5.29
CA ASN A 65 -5.58 -19.78 -6.65
C ASN A 65 -5.77 -18.55 -7.55
N GLN A 66 -5.72 -17.33 -7.00
CA GLN A 66 -5.75 -16.05 -7.71
C GLN A 66 -4.43 -15.27 -7.58
N TRP A 67 -3.52 -15.71 -6.71
CA TRP A 67 -2.18 -15.14 -6.56
C TRP A 67 -1.37 -15.30 -7.85
N LEU A 68 -0.67 -14.22 -8.23
CA LEU A 68 0.10 -14.09 -9.47
C LEU A 68 -0.75 -14.34 -10.71
N LYS A 69 -1.99 -13.85 -10.70
CA LYS A 69 -2.92 -13.90 -11.83
C LYS A 69 -3.58 -12.55 -12.08
N ALA A 70 -4.26 -12.44 -13.21
CA ALA A 70 -4.89 -11.19 -13.64
C ALA A 70 -5.88 -10.62 -12.62
N GLU A 71 -6.55 -11.48 -11.85
CA GLU A 71 -7.49 -11.11 -10.79
C GLU A 71 -6.83 -10.31 -9.67
N SER A 72 -5.55 -10.61 -9.36
CA SER A 72 -4.79 -9.93 -8.32
C SER A 72 -4.15 -8.61 -8.78
N LEU A 73 -4.18 -8.28 -10.08
CA LEU A 73 -3.61 -7.03 -10.59
C LEU A 73 -4.50 -5.83 -10.24
N PRO A 74 -3.92 -4.62 -10.10
CA PRO A 74 -4.68 -3.38 -10.00
C PRO A 74 -5.58 -3.21 -11.22
N GLN A 75 -6.79 -2.69 -11.02
CA GLN A 75 -7.78 -2.53 -12.08
C GLN A 75 -7.80 -1.08 -12.58
N PRO A 76 -7.23 -0.78 -13.75
CA PRO A 76 -7.29 0.55 -14.35
C PRO A 76 -8.69 0.88 -14.89
N PRO A 77 -9.09 2.16 -14.98
CA PRO A 77 -8.32 3.33 -14.55
C PRO A 77 -8.20 3.42 -13.02
N LEU A 78 -7.04 3.79 -12.51
CA LEU A 78 -6.83 3.92 -11.07
C LEU A 78 -7.57 5.15 -10.53
N LYS A 79 -8.14 5.00 -9.33
CA LYS A 79 -8.62 6.14 -8.57
C LYS A 79 -7.45 7.05 -8.18
N ARG A 80 -7.74 8.35 -8.05
CA ARG A 80 -6.79 9.36 -7.57
C ARG A 80 -7.29 9.93 -6.25
N TRP A 81 -6.46 9.85 -5.23
CA TRP A 81 -6.75 10.49 -3.96
C TRP A 81 -6.07 11.86 -3.91
N ASN A 82 -6.83 12.90 -3.56
CA ASN A 82 -6.28 14.23 -3.36
C ASN A 82 -5.80 14.39 -1.92
N VAL A 83 -4.52 14.11 -1.69
CA VAL A 83 -3.95 14.05 -0.34
C VAL A 83 -4.04 15.40 0.38
N ASP A 84 -3.86 16.53 -0.31
CA ASP A 84 -3.84 17.87 0.32
C ASP A 84 -5.19 18.31 0.91
N ILE A 85 -6.30 17.65 0.55
CA ILE A 85 -7.61 17.91 1.16
C ILE A 85 -7.63 17.42 2.61
N GLU A 86 -7.03 16.26 2.88
CA GLU A 86 -7.13 15.53 4.14
C GLU A 86 -5.84 15.60 4.96
N LEU A 87 -4.68 15.55 4.31
CA LEU A 87 -3.34 15.61 4.88
C LEU A 87 -2.55 16.76 4.25
N ARG A 88 -2.61 17.93 4.89
CA ARG A 88 -1.92 19.13 4.40
C ARG A 88 -0.43 19.11 4.71
N GLY A 89 0.37 19.60 3.75
CA GLY A 89 1.80 19.86 3.97
C GLY A 89 2.70 18.63 3.84
N ILE A 90 2.17 17.50 3.37
CA ILE A 90 2.98 16.33 3.02
C ILE A 90 3.79 16.65 1.75
N PRO A 91 5.12 16.38 1.71
CA PRO A 91 5.99 16.79 0.61
C PRO A 91 5.86 15.86 -0.61
N LEU A 92 4.71 15.88 -1.28
CA LEU A 92 4.44 15.10 -2.48
C LEU A 92 4.85 15.86 -3.76
N ILE A 93 5.14 15.11 -4.83
CA ILE A 93 5.40 15.69 -6.16
C ILE A 93 4.10 16.15 -6.79
N ASP A 94 3.04 15.37 -6.62
CA ASP A 94 1.68 15.71 -7.02
C ASP A 94 0.68 15.13 -6.01
N TYR A 95 -0.20 15.99 -5.50
CA TYR A 95 -1.21 15.61 -4.50
C TYR A 95 -2.29 14.67 -5.04
N GLN A 96 -2.40 14.47 -6.35
CA GLN A 96 -3.24 13.43 -6.96
C GLN A 96 -2.51 12.08 -6.94
N LEU A 97 -2.55 11.40 -5.80
CA LEU A 97 -1.89 10.11 -5.62
C LEU A 97 -2.68 8.99 -6.32
N PRO A 98 -2.07 8.19 -7.23
CA PRO A 98 -2.68 6.98 -7.74
C PRO A 98 -2.87 5.94 -6.64
N VAL A 99 -4.09 5.44 -6.50
CA VAL A 99 -4.42 4.36 -5.56
C VAL A 99 -4.25 3.03 -6.30
N ILE A 100 -3.08 2.39 -6.13
CA ILE A 100 -2.77 1.08 -6.74
C ILE A 100 -3.68 0.00 -6.13
N TYR A 101 -3.67 -0.11 -4.80
CA TYR A 101 -4.65 -0.87 -4.03
C TYR A 101 -5.17 0.01 -2.90
N GLY A 102 -6.49 0.05 -2.74
CA GLY A 102 -7.11 0.77 -1.64
C GLY A 102 -8.62 0.62 -1.63
N ILE A 103 -9.23 0.96 -0.49
CA ILE A 103 -10.67 1.02 -0.30
C ILE A 103 -11.03 2.34 0.35
N GLU A 104 -12.05 3.01 -0.18
CA GLU A 104 -12.59 4.21 0.43
C GLU A 104 -13.59 3.83 1.52
N SER A 105 -13.58 4.60 2.60
CA SER A 105 -14.61 4.57 3.61
C SER A 105 -15.63 5.66 3.34
N MET A 106 -16.92 5.34 3.48
CA MET A 106 -17.99 6.33 3.40
C MET A 106 -18.12 7.05 4.73
N LEU A 107 -17.94 8.37 4.72
CA LEU A 107 -18.12 9.22 5.90
C LEU A 107 -19.60 9.57 6.11
N GLU A 108 -19.96 9.93 7.35
CA GLU A 108 -21.33 10.36 7.69
C GLU A 108 -21.78 11.60 6.91
N SER A 109 -20.82 12.42 6.46
CA SER A 109 -21.05 13.58 5.60
C SER A 109 -21.44 13.23 4.15
N GLY A 110 -21.48 11.94 3.81
CA GLY A 110 -21.82 11.42 2.48
C GLY A 110 -20.68 11.43 1.47
N HIS A 111 -19.48 11.87 1.87
CA HIS A 111 -18.28 11.86 1.03
C HIS A 111 -17.43 10.62 1.34
N SER A 112 -16.73 10.10 0.33
CA SER A 112 -15.77 9.01 0.50
C SER A 112 -14.36 9.55 0.78
N SER A 113 -13.59 8.84 1.59
CA SER A 113 -12.21 9.21 1.93
C SER A 113 -11.37 7.95 2.16
N TYR A 114 -10.05 8.09 1.98
CA TYR A 114 -9.09 7.04 2.33
C TYR A 114 -8.50 7.24 3.73
N LEU A 115 -8.89 8.26 4.47
CA LEU A 115 -8.41 8.54 5.82
C LEU A 115 -9.58 8.81 6.76
N VAL A 116 -9.79 7.92 7.72
CA VAL A 116 -10.82 8.08 8.73
C VAL A 116 -10.17 8.16 10.10
N GLU A 117 -10.46 9.21 10.84
CA GLU A 117 -10.04 9.36 12.23
C GLU A 117 -11.20 9.00 13.17
N ASP A 118 -10.90 8.16 14.16
CA ASP A 118 -11.72 7.82 15.32
C ASP A 118 -10.88 8.05 16.59
N GLU A 119 -11.50 8.18 17.76
CA GLU A 119 -10.93 8.78 18.98
C GLU A 119 -9.42 8.50 19.23
N ASN A 120 -8.98 7.25 19.11
CA ASN A 120 -7.56 6.85 19.23
C ASN A 120 -7.07 5.98 18.06
N CYS A 121 -7.76 6.03 16.93
CA CYS A 121 -7.55 5.15 15.79
C CYS A 121 -7.58 5.94 14.49
N LEU A 122 -6.54 5.79 13.69
CA LEU A 122 -6.51 6.28 12.31
C LEU A 122 -6.66 5.09 11.38
N PHE A 123 -7.59 5.13 10.45
CA PHE A 123 -7.76 4.14 9.40
C PHE A 123 -7.33 4.73 8.07
N LEU A 124 -6.28 4.16 7.49
CA LEU A 124 -5.79 4.45 6.15
C LEU A 124 -6.28 3.37 5.18
N GLY A 125 -7.20 3.77 4.30
CA GLY A 125 -7.80 2.97 3.24
C GLY A 125 -6.83 2.57 2.11
N LEU A 126 -5.62 3.11 2.08
CA LEU A 126 -4.59 2.70 1.14
C LEU A 126 -3.93 1.40 1.60
N ASP A 127 -3.70 0.47 0.67
CA ASP A 127 -2.84 -0.69 0.92
C ASP A 127 -1.40 -0.34 0.51
N ILE A 128 -0.71 0.40 1.39
CA ILE A 128 0.66 0.87 1.15
C ILE A 128 1.61 -0.31 1.00
N PHE A 129 1.50 -1.32 1.87
CA PHE A 129 2.40 -2.48 1.85
C PHE A 129 2.18 -3.35 0.61
N GLY A 130 0.93 -3.67 0.24
CA GLY A 130 0.62 -4.40 -0.98
C GLY A 130 1.00 -3.63 -2.24
N SER A 131 0.71 -2.33 -2.29
CA SER A 131 1.10 -1.45 -3.42
C SER A 131 2.62 -1.38 -3.58
N ALA A 132 3.36 -1.25 -2.49
CA ALA A 132 4.82 -1.25 -2.52
C ALA A 132 5.38 -2.60 -2.91
N PHE A 133 4.83 -3.70 -2.40
CA PHE A 133 5.24 -5.04 -2.81
C PHE A 133 5.03 -5.23 -4.32
N PHE A 134 3.86 -4.87 -4.85
CA PHE A 134 3.55 -4.93 -6.27
C PHE A 134 4.59 -4.17 -7.13
N MET A 135 4.91 -2.94 -6.75
CA MET A 135 5.82 -2.06 -7.50
C MET A 135 7.28 -2.49 -7.40
N LEU A 136 7.74 -2.89 -6.21
CA LEU A 136 9.15 -3.23 -5.95
C LEU A 136 9.51 -4.63 -6.46
N THR A 137 8.58 -5.59 -6.38
CA THR A 137 8.82 -6.96 -6.87
C THR A 137 8.54 -7.14 -8.35
N ARG A 138 8.03 -6.10 -9.03
CA ARG A 138 7.61 -6.16 -10.44
C ARG A 138 6.58 -7.27 -10.67
N TYR A 139 5.62 -7.37 -9.73
CA TYR A 139 4.59 -8.40 -9.70
C TYR A 139 3.89 -8.58 -11.05
N GLU A 140 3.56 -7.46 -11.71
CA GLU A 140 2.89 -7.48 -13.01
C GLU A 140 3.71 -8.14 -14.14
N GLU A 141 5.05 -8.15 -14.07
CA GLU A 141 5.89 -8.77 -15.10
C GLU A 141 5.75 -10.29 -15.10
N TYR A 142 5.48 -10.88 -13.93
CA TYR A 142 5.20 -12.31 -13.80
C TYR A 142 3.81 -12.67 -14.35
N VAL A 143 2.83 -11.78 -14.20
CA VAL A 143 1.44 -12.04 -14.58
C VAL A 143 1.18 -11.73 -16.05
N LYS A 144 1.71 -10.62 -16.56
CA LYS A 144 1.46 -10.14 -17.92
C LYS A 144 2.36 -10.85 -18.92
N PRO A 145 1.82 -11.33 -20.06
CA PRO A 145 2.59 -12.07 -21.06
C PRO A 145 3.44 -11.16 -21.97
N ASP A 146 3.27 -9.84 -21.90
CA ASP A 146 3.92 -8.86 -22.78
C ASP A 146 5.45 -8.98 -22.74
N ARG A 147 6.07 -9.20 -23.90
CA ARG A 147 7.54 -9.25 -24.02
C ARG A 147 7.96 -8.51 -25.29
N ASP A 148 9.01 -7.70 -25.17
CA ASP A 148 9.65 -7.06 -26.31
C ASP A 148 10.51 -8.06 -27.12
N MET A 149 11.16 -7.57 -28.19
CA MET A 149 12.03 -8.41 -29.03
C MET A 149 13.25 -9.01 -28.31
N HIS A 150 13.56 -8.56 -27.10
CA HIS A 150 14.62 -9.06 -26.25
C HIS A 150 14.10 -9.94 -25.09
N GLY A 151 12.79 -10.22 -25.05
CA GLY A 151 12.18 -11.01 -23.98
C GLY A 151 12.02 -10.25 -22.66
N ARG A 152 12.08 -8.91 -22.68
CA ARG A 152 11.90 -8.07 -21.49
C ARG A 152 10.46 -7.60 -21.37
N PHE A 153 10.01 -7.32 -20.16
CA PHE A 153 8.72 -6.64 -19.97
C PHE A 153 8.83 -5.17 -20.42
N PRO A 154 8.04 -4.71 -21.41
CA PRO A 154 8.16 -3.37 -21.94
C PRO A 154 7.55 -2.34 -20.97
N ALA A 155 8.22 -1.19 -20.78
CA ALA A 155 7.73 -0.12 -19.91
C ALA A 155 6.30 0.32 -20.25
N ALA A 156 5.93 0.35 -21.53
CA ALA A 156 4.60 0.73 -21.98
C ALA A 156 3.47 -0.21 -21.51
N ALA A 157 3.79 -1.46 -21.13
CA ALA A 157 2.84 -2.41 -20.57
C ALA A 157 2.70 -2.28 -19.04
N SER A 158 3.59 -1.53 -18.38
CA SER A 158 3.54 -1.32 -16.93
C SER A 158 2.34 -0.48 -16.53
N LEU A 159 1.79 -0.76 -15.34
CA LEU A 159 0.73 0.05 -14.74
C LEU A 159 1.17 1.52 -14.64
N ALA A 160 2.42 1.77 -14.25
CA ALA A 160 2.96 3.10 -14.06
C ALA A 160 2.98 3.94 -15.34
N PHE A 161 3.29 3.33 -16.49
CA PHE A 161 3.20 4.02 -17.78
C PHE A 161 1.75 4.27 -18.19
N GLN A 162 0.90 3.25 -18.08
CA GLN A 162 -0.50 3.32 -18.49
C GLN A 162 -1.29 4.37 -17.68
N GLU A 163 -0.95 4.50 -16.40
CA GLU A 163 -1.58 5.42 -15.46
C GLU A 163 -0.75 6.69 -15.24
N VAL A 164 0.21 6.99 -16.13
CA VAL A 164 0.90 8.29 -16.19
C VAL A 164 1.55 8.69 -14.86
N PHE A 165 2.18 7.73 -14.18
CA PHE A 165 2.97 7.97 -12.97
C PHE A 165 4.38 7.37 -13.02
N LEU A 166 4.84 6.90 -14.18
CA LEU A 166 6.14 6.27 -14.35
C LEU A 166 7.32 7.12 -13.85
N ASP A 167 7.24 8.45 -14.02
CA ASP A 167 8.28 9.38 -13.61
C ASP A 167 8.16 9.85 -12.15
N ARG A 168 7.20 9.29 -11.39
CA ARG A 168 6.98 9.60 -9.98
C ARG A 168 7.53 8.49 -9.09
N PRO A 169 8.22 8.82 -7.98
CA PRO A 169 8.65 7.87 -6.97
C PRO A 169 7.47 7.49 -6.06
N ILE A 170 6.43 6.86 -6.62
CA ILE A 170 5.15 6.60 -5.94
C ILE A 170 5.32 5.90 -4.58
N ILE A 171 6.31 5.03 -4.43
CA ILE A 171 6.55 4.36 -3.15
C ILE A 171 7.10 5.34 -2.12
N ASN A 172 8.02 6.24 -2.49
CA ASN A 172 8.44 7.31 -1.58
C ASN A 172 7.27 8.23 -1.23
N GLU A 173 6.46 8.64 -2.20
CA GLU A 173 5.27 9.48 -1.94
C GLU A 173 4.26 8.78 -1.01
N SER A 174 4.09 7.46 -1.15
CA SER A 174 3.21 6.68 -0.28
C SER A 174 3.77 6.53 1.13
N ILE A 175 5.09 6.46 1.26
CA ILE A 175 5.78 6.45 2.55
C ILE A 175 5.63 7.80 3.26
N GLU A 176 5.73 8.95 2.58
CA GLU A 176 5.53 10.27 3.22
C GLU A 176 4.12 10.47 3.82
N ILE A 177 3.14 9.65 3.41
CA ILE A 177 1.77 9.66 3.96
C ILE A 177 1.67 8.85 5.25
N LEU A 178 2.52 7.84 5.42
CA LEU A 178 2.52 6.90 6.54
C LEU A 178 3.25 7.50 7.75
#